data_AF-A0A1I3S664-F1
#
_entry.id   AF-A0A1I3S664-F1
#
_cell.length_a   1.000
_cell.length_b   1.000
_cell.length_c   1.000
_cell.angle_alpha   90.00
_cell.angle_beta   90.00
_cell.angle_gamma   90.00
#
_symmetry.space_group_name_H-M   'P 1'
#
loop_
_entity.id
_entity.type
_entity.pdbx_description
1 polymer ?
#
loop_
_entity_poly.entity_id
_entity_poly.type
_entity_poly.pdbx_seq_one_letter_code
_entity_poly.pdbx_strand_id
1 'polypeptide(L)'
;MHVPITPPITDAINVATHWGVTGVRIETDEGITGYWYTGTTAKGDKMIADTIDLYYAPALVGKDPTMIKQIWDELRFGPMHWIGRAGVTHMAQAAVDIAFGMLCRRRRTSRYGSI
;
A
#
# COMPACT_ATOMS: atom_id res chain seq x y z
N MET A 1 -3.45 9.18 8.20
CA MET A 1 -4.35 10.37 8.15
C MET A 1 -5.68 9.93 8.72
N HIS A 2 -6.31 10.75 9.57
CA HIS A 2 -7.65 10.44 10.10
C HIS A 2 -8.66 11.44 9.59
N VAL A 3 -9.69 10.96 8.89
CA VAL A 3 -10.78 11.80 8.35
C VAL A 3 -12.01 11.63 9.24
N PRO A 4 -12.53 12.70 9.87
CA PRO A 4 -13.69 12.60 10.76
C PRO A 4 -14.97 12.25 10.00
N ILE A 5 -15.84 11.46 10.64
CA ILE A 5 -17.16 11.10 10.11
C ILE A 5 -18.23 11.69 11.04
N THR A 6 -19.17 12.44 10.48
CA THR A 6 -20.28 13.02 11.27
C THR A 6 -21.59 12.96 10.47
N PRO A 7 -22.65 12.29 10.97
CA PRO A 7 -22.70 11.49 12.21
C PRO A 7 -21.86 10.20 12.11
N PRO A 8 -21.42 9.60 13.24
CA PRO A 8 -20.64 8.38 13.22
C PRO A 8 -21.41 7.23 12.57
N ILE A 9 -20.69 6.36 11.84
CA ILE A 9 -21.26 5.17 11.22
C ILE A 9 -21.17 4.01 12.22
N THR A 10 -22.29 3.34 12.46
CA THR A 10 -22.37 2.21 13.40
C THR A 10 -22.81 0.94 12.68
N ASP A 11 -22.21 -0.18 13.05
CA ASP A 11 -22.71 -1.52 12.71
C ASP A 11 -23.09 -2.27 14.00
N ALA A 12 -23.41 -3.57 13.92
CA ALA A 12 -23.83 -4.37 15.08
C ALA A 12 -22.75 -4.51 16.19
N ILE A 13 -21.48 -4.28 15.87
CA ILE A 13 -20.31 -4.55 16.72
C ILE A 13 -19.33 -3.36 16.83
N ASN A 14 -19.38 -2.39 15.92
CA ASN A 14 -18.42 -1.29 15.82
C ASN A 14 -19.09 0.08 15.68
N VAL A 15 -18.35 1.11 16.11
CA VAL A 15 -18.66 2.52 15.89
C VAL A 15 -17.46 3.19 15.23
N ALA A 16 -17.61 3.58 13.97
CA ALA A 16 -16.61 4.29 13.21
C ALA A 16 -16.84 5.81 13.35
N THR A 17 -15.95 6.46 14.10
CA THR A 17 -15.93 7.91 14.29
C THR A 17 -15.07 8.63 13.26
N HIS A 18 -14.08 7.93 12.68
CA HIS A 18 -13.12 8.46 11.72
C HIS A 18 -12.69 7.35 10.75
N TRP A 19 -12.28 7.70 9.53
CA TRP A 19 -11.54 6.82 8.62
C TRP A 19 -10.04 6.97 8.87
N GLY A 20 -9.36 5.87 9.19
CA GLY A 20 -7.90 5.81 9.17
C GLY A 20 -7.44 5.49 7.75
N VAL A 21 -6.83 6.45 7.08
CA VAL A 21 -6.31 6.32 5.71
C VAL A 21 -4.79 6.37 5.77
N THR A 22 -4.16 5.34 5.22
CA THR A 22 -2.71 5.25 5.04
C THR A 22 -2.39 5.07 3.57
N GLY A 23 -1.24 5.55 3.13
CA GLY A 23 -0.86 5.54 1.73
C GLY A 23 0.57 5.12 1.53
N VAL A 24 0.84 4.60 0.34
CA VAL A 24 2.17 4.31 -0.14
C VAL A 24 2.46 5.18 -1.37
N ARG A 25 3.69 5.70 -1.41
CA ARG A 25 4.23 6.43 -2.54
C ARG A 25 5.52 5.74 -2.98
N ILE A 26 5.56 5.25 -4.21
CA ILE A 26 6.71 4.57 -4.78
C ILE A 26 7.24 5.43 -5.92
N GLU A 27 8.46 5.94 -5.75
CA GLU A 27 9.16 6.77 -6.73
C GLU A 27 10.25 5.93 -7.42
N THR A 28 10.35 6.06 -8.74
CA THR A 28 11.43 5.45 -9.52
C THR A 28 12.43 6.50 -9.98
N ASP A 29 13.62 6.04 -10.32
CA ASP A 29 14.69 6.81 -10.98
C ASP A 29 14.25 7.45 -12.31
N GLU A 30 13.31 6.83 -13.03
CA GLU A 30 12.69 7.41 -14.24
C GLU A 30 11.76 8.61 -13.97
N GLY A 31 11.60 9.03 -12.70
CA GLY A 31 10.72 10.15 -12.33
C GLY A 31 9.22 9.81 -12.36
N ILE A 32 8.88 8.52 -12.44
CA ILE A 32 7.49 8.03 -12.43
C ILE A 32 7.14 7.65 -11.00
N THR A 33 5.99 8.13 -10.53
CA THR A 33 5.52 7.82 -9.18
C THR A 33 4.20 7.04 -9.22
N GLY A 34 4.19 5.90 -8.52
CA GLY A 34 3.00 5.14 -8.17
C GLY A 34 2.48 5.55 -6.80
N TYR A 35 1.16 5.64 -6.68
CA TYR A 35 0.50 5.98 -5.43
C TYR A 35 -0.64 5.02 -5.18
N TRP A 36 -0.83 4.67 -3.93
CA TRP A 36 -2.04 3.98 -3.49
C TRP A 36 -2.36 4.33 -2.04
N TYR A 37 -3.62 4.17 -1.66
CA TYR A 37 -4.08 4.32 -0.29
C TYR A 37 -4.95 3.12 0.10
N THR A 38 -4.82 2.73 1.36
CA THR A 38 -5.69 1.76 2.02
C THR A 38 -6.18 2.37 3.32
N GLY A 39 -7.22 1.79 3.91
CA GLY A 39 -7.77 2.35 5.12
C GLY A 39 -8.52 1.35 5.97
N THR A 40 -8.64 1.70 7.23
CA THR A 40 -9.40 0.97 8.25
C THR A 40 -10.51 1.87 8.77
N THR A 41 -11.67 1.27 9.04
CA THR A 41 -12.71 1.95 9.82
C THR A 41 -12.21 2.09 11.27
N ALA A 42 -12.10 3.33 11.74
CA ALA A 42 -11.56 3.71 13.05
C ALA A 42 -10.05 3.53 13.28
N LYS A 43 -9.55 2.30 13.50
CA LYS A 43 -8.20 2.08 14.08
C LYS A 43 -7.38 1.06 13.29
N GLY A 44 -6.05 1.21 13.33
CA GLY A 44 -5.09 0.22 12.80
C GLY A 44 -4.29 0.70 11.59
N ASP A 45 -4.67 1.83 11.00
CA ASP A 45 -3.97 2.47 9.87
C ASP A 45 -2.49 2.74 10.14
N LYS A 46 -2.14 3.12 11.38
CA LYS A 46 -0.74 3.33 11.78
C LYS A 46 0.09 2.04 11.68
N MET A 47 -0.47 0.89 12.06
CA MET A 47 0.28 -0.37 11.98
C MET A 47 0.55 -0.77 10.53
N ILE A 48 -0.36 -0.45 9.61
CA ILE A 48 -0.15 -0.66 8.18
C ILE A 48 0.98 0.25 7.67
N ALA A 49 0.97 1.54 8.04
CA ALA A 49 2.04 2.47 7.69
C ALA A 49 3.40 2.00 8.21
N ASP A 50 3.49 1.68 9.50
CA ASP A 50 4.71 1.21 10.14
C ASP A 50 5.20 -0.11 9.51
N THR A 51 4.28 -1.01 9.11
CA THR A 51 4.64 -2.25 8.40
C THR A 51 5.30 -1.96 7.05
N ILE A 52 4.73 -1.02 6.29
CA ILE A 52 5.27 -0.60 4.99
C ILE A 52 6.65 0.01 5.18
N ASP A 53 6.79 0.99 6.09
CA ASP A 53 8.03 1.74 6.27
C ASP A 53 9.17 0.90 6.84
N LEU A 54 8.89 0.06 7.84
CA LEU A 54 9.94 -0.67 8.56
C LEU A 54 10.37 -1.96 7.87
N TYR A 55 9.48 -2.63 7.15
CA TYR A 55 9.75 -3.98 6.62
C TYR A 55 9.69 -4.07 5.11
N TYR A 56 8.75 -3.37 4.46
CA TYR A 56 8.58 -3.48 3.01
C TYR A 56 9.43 -2.47 2.26
N ALA A 57 9.49 -1.21 2.69
CA ALA A 57 10.29 -0.19 2.02
C ALA A 57 11.77 -0.60 1.87
N PRO A 58 12.49 -1.09 2.91
CA PRO A 58 13.88 -1.52 2.75
C PRO A 58 14.03 -2.71 1.79
N ALA A 59 13.04 -3.61 1.75
CA ALA A 59 13.06 -4.76 0.86
C ALA A 59 12.79 -4.38 -0.60
N LEU A 60 12.16 -3.24 -0.88
CA LEU A 60 11.76 -2.81 -2.23
C LEU A 60 12.81 -1.94 -2.93
N VAL A 61 13.71 -1.30 -2.19
CA VAL A 61 14.75 -0.43 -2.77
C VAL A 61 15.65 -1.23 -3.71
N GLY A 62 15.85 -0.71 -4.93
CA GLY A 62 16.71 -1.32 -5.95
C GLY A 62 16.07 -2.44 -6.76
N LYS A 63 14.78 -2.76 -6.54
CA LYS A 63 14.05 -3.75 -7.33
C LYS A 63 13.44 -3.14 -8.59
N ASP A 64 13.33 -3.94 -9.64
CA ASP A 64 12.62 -3.55 -10.86
C ASP A 64 11.10 -3.50 -10.58
N PRO A 65 10.46 -2.31 -10.68
CA PRO A 65 9.04 -2.16 -10.38
C PRO A 65 8.11 -2.89 -11.36
N THR A 66 8.63 -3.41 -12.48
CA THR A 66 7.85 -4.19 -13.45
C THR A 66 7.70 -5.66 -13.05
N MET A 67 8.55 -6.14 -12.13
CA MET A 67 8.55 -7.53 -11.65
C MET A 67 7.56 -7.73 -10.50
N ILE A 68 6.31 -7.27 -10.69
CA ILE A 68 5.26 -7.20 -9.65
C ILE A 68 5.05 -8.56 -8.97
N LYS A 69 4.92 -9.65 -9.74
CA LYS A 69 4.70 -10.99 -9.19
C LYS A 69 5.87 -11.43 -8.29
N GLN A 70 7.10 -11.18 -8.74
CA GLN A 70 8.29 -11.54 -7.97
C GLN A 70 8.35 -10.73 -6.67
N ILE A 71 8.12 -9.42 -6.73
CA ILE A 71 8.08 -8.56 -5.56
C ILE A 71 6.99 -9.04 -4.59
N TRP A 72 5.81 -9.39 -5.11
CA TRP A 72 4.71 -9.89 -4.29
C TRP A 72 5.08 -11.19 -3.57
N ASP A 73 5.68 -12.15 -4.26
CA ASP A 73 6.12 -13.42 -3.68
C ASP A 73 7.22 -13.19 -2.61
N GLU A 74 8.17 -12.31 -2.89
CA GLU A 74 9.25 -11.96 -1.95
C GLU A 74 8.71 -11.28 -0.68
N LEU A 75 7.74 -10.37 -0.78
CA LEU A 75 7.09 -9.79 0.40
C LEU A 75 6.25 -10.83 1.16
N ARG A 76 5.60 -11.75 0.43
CA ARG A 76 4.72 -12.78 1.01
C ARG A 76 5.49 -13.81 1.81
N PHE A 77 6.68 -14.19 1.35
CA PHE A 77 7.56 -15.18 2.00
C PHE A 77 8.73 -14.54 2.75
N GLY A 78 8.79 -13.21 2.80
CA GLY A 78 9.88 -12.44 3.38
C GLY A 78 9.73 -12.13 4.88
N PRO A 79 10.14 -10.93 5.34
CA PRO A 79 10.41 -10.64 6.74
C PRO A 79 9.19 -10.80 7.66
N MET A 80 8.00 -10.55 7.12
CA MET A 80 6.75 -10.61 7.88
C MET A 80 6.02 -11.95 7.76
N HIS A 81 6.59 -12.95 7.07
CA HIS A 81 5.85 -14.18 6.75
C HIS A 81 5.30 -14.90 8.00
N TRP A 82 6.09 -15.00 9.07
CA TRP A 82 5.71 -15.72 10.30
C TRP A 82 4.48 -15.15 10.98
N ILE A 83 4.32 -13.83 10.96
CA ILE A 83 3.23 -13.13 11.65
C ILE A 83 2.19 -12.54 10.68
N GLY A 84 2.44 -12.64 9.38
CA GLY A 84 1.84 -11.77 8.37
C GLY A 84 1.14 -12.49 7.23
N ARG A 85 0.46 -13.60 7.51
CA ARG A 85 -0.28 -14.35 6.49
C ARG A 85 -1.66 -13.76 6.15
N ALA A 86 -2.15 -12.82 6.96
CA ALA A 86 -3.43 -12.12 6.81
C ALA A 86 -3.41 -10.79 7.60
N GLY A 87 -4.49 -10.01 7.53
CA GLY A 87 -4.65 -8.79 8.33
C GLY A 87 -3.74 -7.64 7.89
N VAL A 88 -3.08 -6.99 8.85
CA VAL A 88 -2.31 -5.75 8.64
C VAL A 88 -1.23 -5.89 7.57
N THR A 89 -0.46 -6.98 7.62
CA THR A 89 0.62 -7.22 6.65
C THR A 89 0.07 -7.45 5.24
N HIS A 90 -1.08 -8.10 5.13
CA HIS A 90 -1.72 -8.35 3.84
C HIS A 90 -2.30 -7.06 3.26
N MET A 91 -2.86 -6.18 4.10
CA MET A 91 -3.28 -4.84 3.68
C MET A 91 -2.09 -3.98 3.23
N ALA A 92 -0.97 -4.04 3.96
CA ALA A 92 0.26 -3.36 3.57
C ALA A 92 0.83 -3.89 2.24
N GLN A 93 0.84 -5.21 2.06
CA GLN A 93 1.33 -5.84 0.84
C GLN A 93 0.43 -5.51 -0.36
N ALA A 94 -0.90 -5.55 -0.19
CA ALA A 94 -1.85 -5.16 -1.22
C ALA A 94 -1.68 -3.68 -1.61
N ALA A 95 -1.41 -2.80 -0.63
CA ALA A 95 -1.20 -1.39 -0.93
C ALA A 95 0.03 -1.16 -1.82
N VAL A 96 1.13 -1.88 -1.54
CA VAL A 96 2.35 -1.85 -2.34
C VAL A 96 2.11 -2.41 -3.76
N ASP A 97 1.42 -3.55 -3.87
CA ASP A 97 1.11 -4.20 -5.15
C ASP A 97 0.32 -3.27 -6.10
N ILE A 98 -0.74 -2.64 -5.57
CA ILE A 98 -1.57 -1.72 -6.37
C ILE A 98 -0.76 -0.48 -6.78
N ALA A 99 0.12 0.02 -5.91
CA ALA A 99 0.99 1.14 -6.25
C ALA A 99 1.96 0.81 -7.39
N PHE A 100 2.53 -0.40 -7.43
CA PHE A 100 3.32 -0.87 -8.57
C PHE A 100 2.50 -1.00 -9.85
N GLY A 101 1.28 -1.52 -9.76
CA GLY A 101 0.35 -1.59 -10.90
C GLY A 101 0.05 -0.20 -11.48
N MET A 102 -0.22 0.79 -10.61
CA MET A 102 -0.43 2.19 -10.99
C MET A 102 0.82 2.78 -11.66
N LEU A 103 2.01 2.49 -11.12
CA LEU A 103 3.27 2.93 -11.71
C LEU A 103 3.48 2.35 -13.11
N CYS A 104 3.31 1.03 -13.28
CA CYS A 104 3.41 0.37 -14.57
C CYS A 104 2.43 0.93 -15.60
N ARG A 105 1.20 1.25 -15.16
CA ARG A 105 0.19 1.90 -16.02
C ARG A 105 0.63 3.30 -16.45
N ARG A 106 1.11 4.14 -15.52
CA ARG A 106 1.60 5.50 -15.82
C ARG A 106 2.80 5.48 -16.76
N ARG A 107 3.72 4.53 -16.57
CA ARG A 107 4.88 4.32 -17.45
C ARG A 107 4.46 4.02 -18.89
N ARG A 108 3.42 3.21 -19.10
CA ARG A 108 2.86 2.97 -20.44
C ARG A 108 2.27 4.25 -21.02
N THR A 109 1.44 4.99 -20.29
CA THR A 109 0.85 6.24 -20.80
C THR A 109 1.91 7.27 -21.18
N SER A 110 2.98 7.41 -20.38
CA SER A 110 4.09 8.32 -20.70
C SER A 110 4.85 7.92 -21.97
N ARG A 111 4.94 6.63 -22.32
CA ARG A 111 5.61 6.17 -23.54
C ARG A 111 4.76 6.34 -24.81
N TYR A 112 3.44 6.41 -24.69
CA TYR A 112 2.52 6.54 -25.83
C TYR A 112 1.92 7.95 -26.01
N GLY A 113 2.22 8.90 -25.12
CA GLY A 113 1.68 10.27 -25.13
C GLY A 113 2.50 11.31 -25.89
N SER A 114 3.53 10.91 -26.63
CA SER A 114 4.44 11.80 -27.39
C SER A 114 4.24 11.71 -28.91
N ILE A 115 3.00 11.55 -29.38
CA ILE A 115 2.64 11.57 -30.81
C ILE A 115 1.84 12.83 -31.12
#